data_AF-A0A183HKL3-F1
#
_entry.id   AF-A0A183HKL3-F1
#
_cell.length_a   1.000
_cell.length_b   1.000
_cell.length_c   1.000
_cell.angle_alpha   90.00
_cell.angle_beta   90.00
_cell.angle_gamma   90.00
#
_symmetry.space_group_name_H-M   'P 1'
#
loop_
_entity.id
_entity.type
_entity.pdbx_description
1 polymer ?
#
loop_
_entity_poly.entity_id
_entity_poly.type
_entity_poly.pdbx_seq_one_letter_code
_entity_poly.pdbx_strand_id
1 'polypeptide(L)' 'MMMLNLIRQMTGTNLGGSTQPPEERYRSQLEQLTSMGFSNQEANIQALLATFGDVNAAIDRLLSGAGQQ' A
#
# COMPACT_ATOMS: atom_id res chain seq x y z
N MET A 1 -29.35 -35.78 3.25
CA MET A 1 -27.88 -35.81 3.09
C MET A 1 -27.34 -34.36 3.11
N MET A 2 -27.47 -33.67 4.25
CA MET A 2 -27.23 -32.22 4.42
C MET A 2 -26.31 -31.94 5.63
N MET A 3 -25.31 -32.80 5.87
CA MET A 3 -24.42 -32.69 7.04
C MET A 3 -22.94 -32.68 6.66
N LEU A 4 -22.60 -32.24 5.44
CA LEU A 4 -21.21 -32.22 4.94
C LEU A 4 -20.68 -30.81 4.58
N ASN A 5 -21.37 -29.73 4.94
CA ASN A 5 -20.91 -28.36 4.68
C ASN A 5 -20.67 -27.52 5.96
N LEU A 6 -20.75 -28.11 7.16
CA LEU A 6 -20.63 -27.36 8.43
C LEU A 6 -19.23 -27.40 9.08
N ILE A 7 -18.25 -28.12 8.51
CA ILE A 7 -16.87 -28.19 9.03
C ILE A 7 -15.93 -27.18 8.32
N ARG A 8 -16.41 -26.47 7.29
CA ARG A 8 -15.59 -25.47 6.56
C ARG A 8 -15.74 -24.03 7.06
N GLN A 9 -16.58 -23.77 8.07
CA GLN A 9 -16.81 -22.40 8.60
C GLN A 9 -16.16 -22.10 9.96
N MET A 10 -15.37 -23.01 10.55
CA MET A 10 -14.72 -22.76 11.86
C MET A 10 -13.18 -22.80 11.86
N THR A 11 -12.53 -22.77 10.70
CA THR A 11 -11.05 -22.65 10.61
C THR A 11 -10.66 -21.61 9.59
N GLY A 12 -10.84 -20.35 9.99
CA GLY A 12 -10.41 -19.19 9.22
C GLY A 12 -10.41 -17.93 10.05
N THR A 13 -10.12 -18.06 11.35
CA THR A 13 -9.67 -16.93 12.17
C THR A 13 -8.45 -16.37 11.46
N ASN A 14 -8.67 -15.29 10.69
CA ASN A 14 -7.66 -14.54 9.96
C ASN A 14 -6.78 -13.83 11.00
N LEU A 15 -5.95 -14.61 11.67
CA LEU A 15 -4.83 -14.20 12.52
C LEU A 15 -3.55 -14.05 11.67
N GLY A 16 -3.67 -13.94 10.35
CA GLY A 16 -2.61 -13.46 9.49
C GLY A 16 -2.48 -11.97 9.71
N GLY A 17 -1.66 -11.58 10.69
CA GLY A 17 -1.42 -10.19 11.04
C GLY A 17 -1.14 -9.37 9.78
N SER A 18 -1.87 -8.26 9.63
CA SER A 18 -1.41 -6.96 9.15
C SER A 18 -0.13 -6.90 8.29
N THR A 19 0.03 -7.76 7.28
CA THR A 19 1.14 -7.75 6.32
C THR A 19 0.66 -7.41 4.92
N GLN A 20 -0.42 -6.63 4.82
CA GLN A 20 -0.77 -6.01 3.55
C GLN A 20 0.45 -5.20 3.09
N PRO A 21 1.01 -5.48 1.91
CA PRO A 21 2.20 -4.81 1.42
C PRO A 21 1.92 -3.30 1.32
N PRO A 22 2.95 -2.46 1.50
CA PRO A 22 2.77 -1.01 1.49
C PRO A 22 2.17 -0.51 0.18
N GLU A 23 2.42 -1.21 -0.94
CA GLU A 23 1.77 -0.93 -2.23
C GLU A 23 0.24 -1.02 -2.16
N GLU A 24 -0.32 -2.02 -1.46
CA GLU A 24 -1.77 -2.18 -1.30
C GLU A 24 -2.33 -1.23 -0.25
N ARG A 25 -1.59 -1.03 0.85
CA ARG A 25 -1.94 -0.08 1.91
C ARG A 25 -2.00 1.34 1.38
N TYR A 26 -1.11 1.70 0.46
CA TYR A 26 -0.99 3.04 -0.06
C TYR A 26 -1.50 3.22 -1.49
N ARG A 27 -2.34 2.30 -1.99
CA ARG A 27 -2.88 2.34 -3.36
C ARG A 27 -3.44 3.70 -3.75
N SER A 28 -4.29 4.29 -2.90
CA SER A 28 -4.89 5.60 -3.17
C SER A 28 -3.87 6.74 -3.24
N GLN A 29 -2.77 6.64 -2.48
CA GLN A 29 -1.70 7.62 -2.50
C GLN A 29 -0.80 7.44 -3.73
N LEU A 30 -0.51 6.19 -4.11
CA LEU A 30 0.23 5.87 -5.32
C LEU A 30 -0.49 6.37 -6.57
N GLU A 31 -1.82 6.21 -6.65
CA GLU A 31 -2.60 6.76 -7.76
C GLU A 31 -2.55 8.29 -7.82
N GLN A 32 -2.63 8.96 -6.67
CA GLN A 32 -2.49 10.43 -6.60
C GLN A 32 -1.12 10.89 -7.09
N LEU A 33 -0.05 10.24 -6.63
CA LEU A 33 1.32 10.52 -7.04
C LEU A 33 1.51 10.27 -8.55
N THR A 34 0.98 9.15 -9.07
CA THR A 34 1.02 8.82 -10.49
C THR A 34 0.28 9.85 -11.33
N SER A 35 -0.89 10.31 -10.87
CA SER A 35 -1.68 11.36 -11.53
C SER A 35 -0.95 12.72 -11.56
N MET A 36 -0.12 13.00 -10.56
CA MET A 36 0.76 14.18 -10.54
C MET A 36 1.99 14.05 -11.46
N GLY A 37 2.29 12.86 -11.97
CA GLY A 37 3.45 12.59 -12.84
C GLY A 37 4.54 11.72 -12.19
N PHE A 38 4.42 11.41 -10.90
CA PHE A 38 5.33 10.48 -10.23
C PHE A 38 4.95 9.03 -10.56
N SER A 39 5.39 8.55 -11.71
CA SER A 39 5.09 7.19 -12.20
C SER A 39 5.94 6.11 -11.54
N ASN A 40 6.97 6.49 -10.80
CA ASN A 40 7.88 5.56 -10.13
C ASN A 40 7.26 5.04 -8.83
N GLN A 41 6.61 3.89 -8.91
CA GLN A 41 5.94 3.26 -7.76
C GLN A 41 6.91 2.97 -6.61
N GLU A 42 8.15 2.57 -6.88
CA GLU A 42 9.15 2.30 -5.84
C GLU A 42 9.51 3.57 -5.07
N ALA A 43 9.79 4.67 -5.79
CA ALA A 43 10.07 5.96 -5.17
C ALA A 43 8.86 6.46 -4.36
N ASN A 44 7.66 6.30 -4.90
CA ASN A 44 6.42 6.69 -4.23
C ASN A 44 6.20 5.89 -2.94
N ILE A 45 6.39 4.57 -2.98
CA ILE A 45 6.29 3.71 -1.79
C ILE A 45 7.35 4.11 -0.76
N GLN A 46 8.59 4.36 -1.17
CA GLN A 46 9.63 4.81 -0.24
C GLN A 46 9.32 6.16 0.38
N ALA A 47 8.80 7.11 -0.40
CA ALA A 47 8.38 8.40 0.10
C ALA A 47 7.24 8.26 1.12
N LEU A 48 6.22 7.45 0.80
CA LEU A 48 5.09 7.18 1.69
C LEU A 48 5.49 6.41 2.95
N LEU A 49 6.45 5.49 2.86
CA LEU A 49 7.02 4.81 4.02
C LEU A 49 7.81 5.79 4.91
N ALA A 50 8.58 6.69 4.30
CA ALA A 50 9.35 7.71 5.03
C ALA A 50 8.44 8.76 5.70
N THR A 51 7.25 8.99 5.16
CA THR A 51 6.29 10.00 5.64
C THR A 51 5.11 9.39 6.37
N PHE A 52 5.17 8.09 6.67
CA PHE A 52 4.11 7.35 7.37
C PHE A 52 2.73 7.44 6.70
N GLY A 53 2.69 7.57 5.37
CA GLY A 53 1.47 7.66 4.56
C GLY A 53 0.99 9.08 4.27
N ASP A 54 1.79 10.11 4.62
CA ASP A 54 1.47 11.49 4.26
C ASP A 54 1.86 11.77 2.79
N VAL A 55 0.86 12.11 1.97
CA VAL A 55 1.03 12.38 0.54
C VAL A 55 1.79 13.68 0.29
N ASN A 56 1.53 14.74 1.05
CA ASN A 56 2.16 16.05 0.82
C ASN A 56 3.66 16.01 1.14
N ALA A 57 4.03 15.39 2.26
CA ALA A 57 5.42 15.15 2.62
C ALA A 57 6.09 14.17 1.66
N ALA A 58 5.34 13.18 1.13
CA ALA A 58 5.87 12.26 0.13
C ALA A 58 6.19 13.00 -1.17
N ILE A 59 5.33 13.93 -1.60
CA ILE A 59 5.56 14.79 -2.77
C ILE A 59 6.80 15.67 -2.56
N ASP A 60 6.94 16.35 -1.42
CA ASP A 60 8.12 17.17 -1.12
C ASP A 60 9.42 16.36 -1.21
N ARG A 61 9.40 15.14 -0.65
CA ARG A 61 10.53 14.22 -0.72
C ARG A 61 10.80 13.70 -2.13
N LEU A 62 9.75 13.40 -2.89
CA LEU A 62 9.87 13.01 -4.29
C LEU A 62 10.40 14.16 -5.13
N LEU A 63 10.01 15.40 -4.87
CA LEU A 63 10.51 16.56 -5.60
C LEU A 63 11.99 16.85 -5.27
N SER A 64 12.38 16.67 -4.01
CA SER A 64 13.76 16.78 -3.54
C SER A 64 14.66 15.65 -4.07
N GLY A 65 14.12 14.43 -4.20
CA GLY A 65 14.85 13.25 -4.68
C GLY A 65 14.80 13.01 -6.20
N ALA A 66 13.74 13.46 -6.90
CA ALA A 66 13.56 13.28 -8.34
C ALA A 66 14.49 14.15 -9.18
N GLY A 67 15.16 15.15 -8.57
CA GLY A 67 16.22 15.91 -9.23
C GLY A 67 17.50 15.13 -9.51
N GLN A 68 17.57 13.84 -9.17
CA GLN A 68 18.75 12.98 -9.37
C GLN A 68 18.52 11.84 -10.39
N GLN A 69 17.44 11.89 -11.18
CA GLN A 69 17.17 10.91 -12.26
C GLN A 69 17.36 11.52 -13.65
#